data_AF-A0A1I4H9G0-F1
#
_entry.id   AF-A0A1I4H9G0-F1
#
_cell.length_a   1.000
_cell.length_b   1.000
_cell.length_c   1.000
_cell.angle_alpha   90.00
_cell.angle_beta   90.00
_cell.angle_gamma   90.00
#
_symmetry.space_group_name_H-M   'P 1'
#
loop_
_entity.id
_entity.type
_entity.pdbx_description
1 polymer ?
#
loop_
_entity_poly.entity_id
_entity_poly.type
_entity_poly.pdbx_seq_one_letter_code
_entity_poly.pdbx_strand_id
1 'polypeptide(L)' 'MVECPHCLKQTEFKRLCSHCEGIVIHTVEEKFNLLADSVQKALQVEAVKRKNKKSVRNLIYIVIILAVLTLIMGYLAIQL' A
#
# COMPACT_ATOMS: atom_id res chain seq x y z
N MET A 1 5.33 -17.64 19.58
CA MET A 1 6.67 -17.81 20.20
C MET A 1 7.19 -19.16 19.71
N VAL A 2 8.46 -19.26 19.32
CA VAL A 2 9.04 -20.49 18.74
C VAL A 2 10.09 -21.04 19.70
N GLU A 3 10.21 -22.34 19.81
CA GLU A 3 11.29 -22.96 20.58
C GLU A 3 12.59 -22.95 19.76
N CYS A 4 13.68 -22.45 20.35
CA CYS A 4 14.96 -22.41 19.67
C CYS A 4 15.60 -23.81 19.66
N PRO A 5 16.01 -24.34 18.49
CA PRO A 5 16.64 -25.68 18.41
C PRO A 5 18.01 -25.74 19.10
N HIS A 6 18.65 -24.58 19.36
CA HIS A 6 19.97 -24.50 19.99
C HIS A 6 19.92 -24.44 21.52
N CYS A 7 18.93 -23.76 22.10
CA CYS A 7 18.88 -23.53 23.55
C CYS A 7 17.59 -24.04 24.21
N LEU A 8 16.66 -24.62 23.43
CA LEU A 8 15.38 -25.18 23.90
C LEU A 8 14.52 -24.19 24.71
N LYS A 9 14.79 -22.90 24.57
CA LYS A 9 14.00 -21.83 25.19
C LYS A 9 12.99 -21.27 24.19
N GLN A 10 11.84 -20.89 24.71
CA GLN A 10 10.88 -20.09 23.94
C GLN A 10 11.50 -18.74 23.61
N THR A 11 11.51 -18.41 22.33
CA THR A 11 12.02 -17.15 21.81
C THR A 11 10.94 -16.48 20.96
N GLU A 12 11.06 -15.16 20.82
CA GLU A 12 10.26 -14.41 19.87
C GLU A 12 10.48 -14.92 18.44
N PHE A 13 9.50 -14.67 17.58
CA PHE A 13 9.50 -15.02 16.16
C PHE A 13 10.50 -14.14 15.39
N LYS A 14 11.80 -14.38 15.60
CA LYS A 14 12.93 -13.66 15.02
C LYS A 14 13.93 -14.63 14.40
N ARG A 15 14.70 -14.17 13.42
CA ARG A 15 15.68 -15.00 12.71
C ARG A 15 16.77 -15.54 13.65
N LEU A 16 17.11 -14.74 14.66
CA LEU A 16 18.09 -15.06 15.70
C LEU A 16 17.35 -15.21 17.02
N CYS A 17 17.71 -16.22 17.79
CA CYS A 17 17.20 -16.41 19.13
C CYS A 17 17.70 -15.30 20.05
N SER A 18 16.81 -14.71 20.85
CA SER A 18 17.17 -13.65 21.82
C SER A 18 18.08 -14.13 22.96
N HIS A 19 18.26 -15.45 23.13
CA HIS A 19 19.01 -16.03 24.23
C HIS A 19 20.39 -16.54 23.86
N CYS A 20 20.55 -17.08 22.65
CA CYS A 20 21.78 -17.73 22.22
C CYS A 20 22.26 -17.26 20.85
N GLU A 21 21.58 -16.29 20.23
CA GLU A 21 21.85 -15.81 18.87
C GLU A 21 21.86 -16.91 17.80
N GLY A 22 21.41 -18.13 18.15
CA GLY A 22 21.27 -19.24 17.23
C GLY A 22 20.20 -18.96 16.18
N ILE A 23 20.41 -19.47 14.97
CA ILE A 23 19.45 -19.33 13.87
C ILE A 23 18.20 -20.14 14.22
N VAL A 24 17.05 -19.46 14.29
CA VAL A 24 15.75 -20.11 14.46
C VAL A 24 15.19 -20.41 13.09
N ILE A 25 15.03 -21.69 12.77
CA ILE A 25 14.50 -22.15 11.50
C ILE A 25 12.97 -22.06 11.57
N HIS A 26 12.42 -20.98 11.03
CA HIS A 26 10.97 -20.83 10.85
C HIS A 26 10.51 -21.67 9.67
N THR A 27 9.36 -22.33 9.81
CA THR A 27 8.71 -23.06 8.72
C THR A 27 8.27 -22.09 7.63
N VAL A 28 8.01 -22.62 6.43
CA VAL A 28 7.54 -21.81 5.30
C VAL A 28 6.23 -21.10 5.67
N GLU A 29 5.31 -21.80 6.33
CA GLU A 29 4.01 -21.29 6.76
C GLU A 29 4.15 -20.08 7.71
N GLU A 30 5.06 -20.15 8.68
CA GLU A 30 5.30 -19.07 9.62
C GLU A 30 5.95 -17.84 8.96
N LYS A 31 6.84 -18.06 7.99
CA LYS A 31 7.39 -16.98 7.17
C LYS A 31 6.32 -16.30 6.32
N PHE A 32 5.38 -17.07 5.77
CA PHE A 32 4.24 -16.53 5.03
C PHE A 32 3.31 -15.72 5.93
N ASN A 33 3.06 -16.16 7.16
CA ASN A 33 2.26 -15.39 8.13
C ASN A 33 2.90 -14.04 8.46
N LEU A 34 4.23 -13.97 8.61
CA LEU A 34 4.95 -12.69 8.81
C LEU A 34 4.82 -11.76 7.59
N LEU A 35 4.79 -12.33 6.40
CA LEU A 35 4.63 -11.59 5.16
C LEU A 35 3.16 -11.20 4.90
N ALA A 36 2.19 -11.94 5.42
CA ALA A 36 0.77 -11.71 5.15
C ALA A 36 0.32 -10.30 5.59
N ASP A 37 0.67 -9.89 6.80
CA ASP A 37 0.30 -8.56 7.33
C ASP A 37 0.98 -7.41 6.56
N SER A 38 2.26 -7.60 6.19
CA SER A 38 3.00 -6.59 5.44
C SER A 38 2.52 -6.47 3.99
N VAL A 39 2.23 -7.61 3.35
CA VAL A 39 1.66 -7.70 2.01
C VAL A 39 0.25 -7.12 1.97
N GLN A 40 -0.59 -7.40 2.97
CA GLN A 40 -1.94 -6.85 3.06
C GLN A 40 -1.91 -5.31 3.20
N LYS A 41 -1.03 -4.77 4.04
CA LYS A 41 -0.83 -3.32 4.14
C LYS A 41 -0.35 -2.71 2.82
N ALA A 42 0.61 -3.33 2.14
CA ALA A 42 1.10 -2.86 0.85
C ALA A 42 -0.02 -2.85 -0.22
N LEU A 43 -0.82 -3.91 -0.30
CA LEU A 43 -1.97 -4.02 -1.19
C LEU A 43 -3.02 -2.93 -0.92
N GLN A 44 -3.31 -2.62 0.34
CA GLN A 44 -4.24 -1.54 0.69
C GLN A 44 -3.72 -0.17 0.24
N VAL A 45 -2.44 0.12 0.45
CA VAL A 45 -1.81 1.38 0.01
C VAL A 45 -1.90 1.52 -1.51
N GLU A 46 -1.61 0.46 -2.26
CA GLU A 46 -1.74 0.48 -3.72
C GLU A 46 -3.19 0.66 -4.18
N ALA A 47 -4.14 0.01 -3.53
CA ALA A 47 -5.56 0.13 -3.85
C ALA A 47 -6.07 1.57 -3.64
N VAL A 48 -5.70 2.20 -2.52
CA VAL A 48 -6.03 3.62 -2.22
C VAL A 48 -5.36 4.55 -3.23
N LYS A 49 -4.09 4.31 -3.57
CA LYS A 49 -3.35 5.10 -4.57
C LYS A 49 -4.00 5.02 -5.96
N ARG A 50 -4.47 3.84 -6.37
CA ARG A 50 -5.22 3.66 -7.63
C ARG A 50 -6.57 4.38 -7.61
N LYS A 51 -7.32 4.34 -6.50
CA LYS A 51 -8.59 5.09 -6.36
C LYS A 51 -8.39 6.60 -6.47
N ASN A 52 -7.40 7.15 -5.76
CA ASN A 52 -7.14 8.60 -5.79
C ASN A 52 -6.70 9.08 -7.17
N LYS A 53 -5.89 8.29 -7.89
CA LYS A 53 -5.48 8.64 -9.27
C LYS A 53 -6.66 8.76 -10.23
N LYS A 54 -7.69 7.91 -10.08
CA LYS A 54 -8.91 7.98 -10.90
C LYS A 54 -9.75 9.22 -10.57
N SER A 55 -9.87 9.56 -9.28
CA SER A 55 -10.64 10.73 -8.83
C SER A 55 -10.01 12.05 -9.30
N VAL A 56 -8.70 12.20 -9.13
CA VAL A 56 -7.96 13.39 -9.58
C VAL A 56 -8.07 13.58 -11.10
N ARG A 57 -7.95 12.49 -11.88
CA ARG A 57 -8.09 12.56 -13.34
C ARG A 57 -9.49 13.04 -13.76
N ASN A 58 -10.54 12.56 -13.09
CA ASN A 58 -11.91 12.99 -13.39
C ASN A 58 -12.11 14.49 -13.06
N LEU A 59 -11.57 14.97 -11.95
CA LEU A 59 -11.63 16.40 -11.59
C LEU A 59 -10.93 17.28 -12.65
N ILE A 60 -9.77 16.87 -13.14
CA ILE A 60 -9.05 17.60 -14.20
C ILE A 60 -9.91 17.70 -15.46
N TYR A 61 -10.55 16.60 -15.89
CA TYR A 61 -11.44 16.63 -17.06
C TYR A 61 -12.61 17.60 -16.88
N ILE A 62 -13.23 17.62 -15.69
CA ILE A 62 -14.34 18.55 -15.40
C ILE A 62 -13.87 20.00 -15.50
N VAL A 63 -12.70 20.32 -14.93
CA VAL A 63 -12.13 21.68 -14.98
C VAL A 63 -11.84 22.10 -16.42
N ILE A 64 -11.27 21.21 -17.24
CA ILE A 64 -11.00 21.50 -18.65
C ILE A 64 -12.31 21.76 -19.40
N ILE A 65 -13.33 20.93 -19.21
CA ILE A 65 -14.64 21.10 -19.87
C ILE A 65 -15.27 22.44 -19.47
N LEU A 66 -15.25 22.79 -18.18
CA LEU A 66 -15.77 24.06 -17.70
C LEU A 66 -15.02 25.25 -18.30
N ALA A 67 -13.70 25.19 -18.38
CA ALA A 67 -12.88 26.25 -18.99
C ALA A 67 -13.17 26.43 -20.49
N VAL A 68 -13.40 25.33 -21.21
CA VAL A 68 -13.77 25.40 -22.64
C VAL A 68 -15.15 26.03 -22.80
N LEU A 69 -16.12 25.64 -21.97
CA LEU A 69 -17.47 26.21 -22.01
C LEU A 69 -17.48 27.71 -21.71
N THR A 70 -16.71 28.18 -20.73
CA THR A 70 -16.62 29.61 -20.42
C THR A 70 -15.98 30.40 -21.57
N LEU A 71 -14.95 29.85 -22.22
CA LEU A 71 -14.35 30.46 -23.41
C LEU A 71 -15.34 30.55 -24.58
N ILE A 72 -16.11 29.50 -24.84
CA ILE A 72 -17.12 29.48 -25.90
C ILE A 72 -18.22 30.52 -25.63
N MET A 73 -18.74 30.55 -24.40
CA MET A 73 -19.78 31.52 -24.02
C MET A 73 -19.26 32.96 -24.07
N GLY A 74 -18.01 33.20 -23.65
CA GLY A 74 -17.37 34.51 -23.78
C GLY A 74 -17.20 34.95 -25.24
N TYR A 75 -16.78 34.03 -26.11
CA TYR A 75 -16.67 34.30 -27.55
C TYR A 75 -18.02 34.63 -28.19
N LEU A 76 -19.07 33.87 -27.86
CA LEU A 76 -20.44 34.13 -28.31
C LEU A 76 -20.95 35.50 -27.84
N ALA A 77 -20.66 35.88 -26.59
CA ALA A 77 -21.08 37.17 -26.04
C ALA A 77 -20.38 38.38 -26.68
N ILE A 78 -19.20 38.19 -27.27
CA ILE A 78 -18.46 39.24 -28.00
C ILE A 78 -18.96 39.40 -29.45
N GLN A 79 -19.48 38.32 -30.04
CA GLN A 79 -19.97 38.29 -31.42
C GLN A 79 -21.45 38.71 -31.56
N LEU A 80 -22.21 38.79 -30.47
CA LEU A 80 -23.61 39.19 -30.42
C LEU A 80 -23.76 40.68 -30.11
#